data_AF-A0A941ZNZ7-F1
#
_entry.id   AF-A0A941ZNZ7-F1
#
_cell.length_a   1.000
_cell.length_b   1.000
_cell.length_c   1.000
_cell.angle_alpha   90.00
_cell.angle_beta   90.00
_cell.angle_gamma   90.00
#
_symmetry.space_group_name_H-M   'P 1'
#
loop_
_entity.id
_entity.type
_entity.pdbx_description
1 polymer ?
#
loop_
_entity_poly.entity_id
_entity_poly.type
_entity_poly.pdbx_seq_one_letter_code
_entity_poly.pdbx_strand_id
1 'polypeptide(L)'
;MNTAEPTIQVIATTTAPPPRSLFQRYRHLLQGRIAQFVLALVIAGGLSFLFWRILPLLYRFWDHSLTALLGALPLADAQLVTINITIPAWSDLETAAIGLPLAPPDLAMLSIHLGAAACLYLCAGKLHAPFRSPLRLLAVFHALCVLGSFALPEGGLYSIEEHTRSLSIFSQGLLLFLPAVMALTHFIVERSNERRILATVLIAAYLIVTLPVKLAAHALLIQTASSLAMPTLFLVFGPAFDIFVVTALYAWAVTWRHGQG
;
A
#
# COMPACT_ATOMS: atom_id res chain seq x y z
N MET A 1 -87.95 1.32 25.42
CA MET A 1 -87.15 0.08 25.56
C MET A 1 -85.90 0.26 24.73
N ASN A 2 -84.78 0.64 25.36
CA ASN A 2 -83.45 0.68 24.74
C ASN A 2 -82.50 0.09 25.76
N THR A 3 -82.11 -1.16 25.54
CA THR A 3 -81.15 -1.91 26.35
C THR A 3 -79.75 -1.49 25.96
N ALA A 4 -79.10 -0.68 26.80
CA ALA A 4 -77.71 -0.31 26.63
C ALA A 4 -76.82 -1.48 27.09
N GLU A 5 -76.07 -2.07 26.17
CA GLU A 5 -75.04 -3.06 26.50
C GLU A 5 -73.82 -2.39 27.14
N PRO A 6 -73.25 -2.95 28.21
CA PRO A 6 -72.03 -2.43 28.83
C PRO A 6 -70.79 -2.87 28.03
N THR A 7 -70.14 -1.91 27.37
CA THR A 7 -68.85 -2.11 26.70
C THR A 7 -67.74 -2.30 27.74
N ILE A 8 -67.28 -3.54 27.93
CA ILE A 8 -66.15 -3.86 28.80
C ILE A 8 -64.84 -3.46 28.08
N GLN A 9 -64.23 -2.35 28.50
CA GLN A 9 -62.87 -1.98 28.09
C GLN A 9 -61.85 -2.80 28.90
N VAL A 10 -61.22 -3.77 28.25
CA VAL A 10 -60.08 -4.50 28.80
C VAL A 10 -58.84 -3.62 28.69
N ILE A 11 -58.48 -2.97 29.80
CA ILE A 11 -57.21 -2.24 29.92
C ILE A 11 -56.10 -3.28 30.07
N ALA A 12 -55.40 -3.60 28.97
CA ALA A 12 -54.22 -4.44 29.00
C ALA A 12 -53.07 -3.66 29.66
N THR A 13 -52.80 -3.95 30.94
CA THR A 13 -51.65 -3.43 31.67
C THR A 13 -50.38 -4.03 31.07
N THR A 14 -49.75 -3.34 30.12
CA THR A 14 -48.45 -3.74 29.59
C THR A 14 -47.40 -3.58 30.68
N THR A 15 -47.05 -4.67 31.35
CA THR A 15 -45.96 -4.71 32.31
C THR A 15 -44.65 -4.42 31.58
N ALA A 16 -44.04 -3.28 31.88
CA ALA A 16 -42.74 -2.94 31.31
C ALA A 16 -41.72 -4.03 31.70
N PRO A 17 -40.93 -4.56 30.75
CA PRO A 17 -39.95 -5.59 31.06
C PRO A 17 -38.95 -5.07 32.10
N PRO A 18 -38.51 -5.90 33.06
CA PRO A 18 -37.63 -5.47 34.12
C PRO A 18 -36.31 -4.91 33.54
N PRO A 19 -35.73 -3.87 34.15
CA PRO A 19 -34.50 -3.26 33.67
C PRO A 19 -33.39 -4.32 33.68
N ARG A 20 -32.90 -4.69 32.49
CA ARG A 20 -31.74 -5.58 32.35
C ARG A 20 -30.59 -5.03 33.19
N SER A 21 -29.99 -5.87 34.02
CA SER A 21 -28.83 -5.47 34.81
C SER A 21 -27.73 -4.95 33.90
N LEU A 22 -26.99 -3.92 34.34
CA LEU A 22 -25.89 -3.32 33.57
C LEU A 22 -24.93 -4.41 33.05
N PHE A 23 -24.68 -5.44 33.87
CA PHE A 23 -23.88 -6.60 33.53
C PHE A 23 -24.37 -7.39 32.30
N GLN A 24 -25.68 -7.61 32.15
CA GLN A 24 -26.25 -8.27 30.98
C GLN A 24 -26.10 -7.43 29.71
N ARG A 25 -26.21 -6.10 29.81
CA ARG A 25 -25.92 -5.19 28.68
C ARG A 25 -24.44 -5.26 28.27
N TYR A 26 -23.51 -5.21 29.22
CA TYR A 26 -22.07 -5.34 28.94
C TYR A 26 -21.73 -6.69 28.31
N ARG A 27 -22.27 -7.79 28.82
CA ARG A 27 -22.02 -9.14 28.28
C ARG A 27 -22.49 -9.28 26.83
N HIS A 28 -23.68 -8.79 26.49
CA HIS A 28 -24.19 -8.84 25.12
C HIS A 28 -23.35 -7.99 24.14
N LEU A 29 -22.90 -6.80 24.58
CA LEU A 29 -22.02 -5.95 23.78
C LEU A 29 -20.64 -6.59 23.57
N LEU A 30 -20.09 -7.22 24.60
CA LEU A 30 -18.80 -7.93 24.52
C LEU A 30 -18.90 -9.16 23.60
N GLN A 31 -19.95 -9.97 23.71
CA GLN A 31 -20.18 -11.13 22.84
C GLN A 31 -20.28 -10.72 21.37
N GLY A 32 -20.98 -9.62 21.07
CA GLY A 32 -21.06 -9.08 19.70
C GLY A 32 -19.71 -8.62 19.15
N ARG A 33 -18.90 -7.94 19.97
CA ARG A 33 -17.57 -7.46 19.56
C ARG A 33 -16.57 -8.59 19.35
N ILE A 34 -16.56 -9.60 20.22
CA ILE A 34 -15.69 -10.77 20.09
C ILE A 34 -16.03 -11.55 18.82
N ALA A 35 -17.32 -11.80 18.55
CA ALA A 35 -17.74 -12.48 17.34
C ALA A 35 -17.32 -11.71 16.07
N GLN A 36 -17.45 -10.38 16.06
CA GLN A 36 -17.00 -9.54 14.94
C GLN A 36 -15.48 -9.58 14.74
N PHE A 37 -14.71 -9.59 15.82
CA PHE A 37 -13.26 -9.69 15.78
C PHE A 37 -12.80 -11.06 15.25
N VAL A 38 -13.39 -12.15 15.75
CA VAL A 38 -13.11 -13.50 15.24
C VAL A 38 -13.44 -13.60 13.75
N LEU A 39 -14.61 -13.09 13.33
CA LEU A 39 -14.98 -13.05 11.92
C LEU A 39 -13.98 -12.23 11.08
N ALA A 40 -13.52 -11.09 11.58
CA ALA A 40 -12.50 -10.28 10.91
C ALA A 40 -11.19 -11.07 10.70
N LEU A 41 -10.74 -11.81 11.72
CA LEU A 41 -9.56 -12.67 11.62
C LEU A 41 -9.77 -13.83 10.64
N VAL A 42 -10.95 -14.45 10.61
CA VAL A 42 -11.27 -15.51 9.66
C VAL A 42 -11.25 -14.98 8.22
N ILE A 43 -11.86 -13.82 7.96
CA ILE A 43 -11.83 -13.18 6.64
C ILE A 43 -10.38 -12.84 6.25
N ALA A 44 -9.61 -12.26 7.15
CA ALA A 44 -8.22 -11.91 6.89
C ALA A 44 -7.36 -13.14 6.60
N GLY A 45 -7.49 -14.20 7.41
CA GLY A 45 -6.80 -15.47 7.18
C GLY A 45 -7.19 -16.12 5.85
N GLY A 46 -8.48 -16.11 5.51
CA GLY A 46 -8.98 -16.61 4.22
C GLY A 46 -8.44 -15.82 3.03
N LEU A 47 -8.38 -14.48 3.13
CA LEU A 47 -7.80 -13.63 2.09
C LEU A 47 -6.28 -13.79 1.97
N SER A 48 -5.54 -13.87 3.09
CA SER A 48 -4.11 -14.15 3.07
C SER A 48 -3.81 -15.51 2.44
N PHE A 49 -4.58 -16.54 2.77
CA PHE A 49 -4.45 -17.86 2.14
C PHE A 49 -4.75 -17.80 0.65
N LEU A 50 -5.79 -17.07 0.24
CA LEU A 50 -6.13 -16.89 -1.17
C LEU A 50 -5.01 -16.17 -1.92
N PHE A 51 -4.48 -15.06 -1.39
CA PHE A 51 -3.36 -14.32 -1.99
C PHE A 51 -2.11 -15.17 -2.12
N TRP A 52 -1.79 -15.96 -1.10
CA TRP A 52 -0.72 -16.94 -1.17
C TRP A 52 -0.95 -17.98 -2.28
N ARG A 53 -2.17 -18.49 -2.42
CA ARG A 53 -2.50 -19.52 -3.40
C ARG A 53 -2.43 -19.03 -4.85
N ILE A 54 -2.79 -17.77 -5.10
CA ILE A 54 -2.73 -17.14 -6.42
C ILE A 54 -1.35 -16.55 -6.74
N LEU A 55 -0.43 -16.50 -5.78
CA LEU A 55 0.89 -15.89 -5.95
C LEU A 55 1.67 -16.41 -7.18
N PRO A 56 1.67 -17.72 -7.51
CA PRO A 56 2.30 -18.20 -8.75
C PRO A 56 1.67 -17.62 -10.03
N LEU A 57 0.36 -17.34 -10.02
CA LEU A 57 -0.31 -16.68 -11.14
C LEU A 57 0.10 -15.20 -11.21
N LEU A 58 0.25 -14.54 -10.06
CA LEU A 58 0.73 -13.16 -9.99
C LEU A 58 2.17 -13.03 -10.50
N TYR A 59 3.05 -13.98 -10.18
CA TYR A 59 4.41 -14.01 -10.72
C TYR A 59 4.42 -14.09 -12.25
N ARG A 60 3.61 -14.98 -12.84
CA ARG A 60 3.46 -15.06 -14.31
C ARG A 60 2.91 -13.77 -14.91
N PHE A 61 1.93 -13.15 -14.24
CA PHE A 61 1.39 -11.86 -14.68
C PHE A 61 2.47 -10.76 -14.65
N TRP A 62 3.25 -10.67 -13.59
CA TRP A 62 4.33 -9.68 -13.47
C TRP A 62 5.46 -9.93 -14.46
N ASP A 63 5.88 -11.17 -14.65
CA ASP A 63 6.90 -11.59 -15.63
C ASP A 63 6.48 -11.19 -17.05
N HIS A 64 5.25 -11.53 -17.44
CA HIS A 64 4.71 -11.17 -18.75
C HIS A 64 4.59 -9.65 -18.93
N SER A 65 4.09 -8.96 -17.91
CA SER A 65 3.93 -7.50 -17.95
C SER A 65 5.27 -6.78 -18.02
N LEU A 66 6.27 -7.21 -17.25
CA LEU A 66 7.62 -6.65 -17.29
C LEU A 66 8.29 -6.92 -18.62
N THR A 67 8.20 -8.14 -19.14
CA THR A 67 8.74 -8.49 -20.46
C THR A 67 8.13 -7.60 -21.55
N ALA A 68 6.82 -7.40 -21.53
CA ALA A 68 6.13 -6.52 -22.47
C ALA A 68 6.57 -5.05 -22.33
N LEU A 69 6.69 -4.55 -21.09
CA LEU A 69 7.14 -3.18 -20.82
C LEU A 69 8.60 -2.96 -21.23
N LEU A 70 9.50 -3.89 -20.93
CA LEU A 70 10.91 -3.82 -21.32
C LEU A 70 11.06 -3.83 -22.85
N GLY A 71 10.24 -4.61 -23.55
CA GLY A 71 10.21 -4.61 -25.02
C GLY A 71 9.62 -3.34 -25.64
N ALA A 72 8.77 -2.60 -24.91
CA ALA A 72 8.14 -1.38 -25.38
C ALA A 72 8.92 -0.10 -25.04
N LEU A 73 9.78 -0.14 -24.02
CA LEU A 73 10.55 1.00 -23.54
C LEU A 73 11.96 1.03 -24.14
N PRO A 74 12.61 2.21 -24.24
CA PRO A 74 13.97 2.34 -24.78
C PRO A 74 15.06 1.87 -23.78
N LEU A 75 14.80 0.78 -23.07
CA LEU A 75 15.68 0.17 -22.08
C LEU A 75 16.60 -0.86 -22.77
N ALA A 76 17.44 -0.38 -23.70
CA ALA A 76 18.45 -1.24 -24.32
C ALA A 76 19.32 -1.89 -23.22
N ASP A 77 19.55 -3.20 -23.35
CA ASP A 77 20.29 -4.04 -22.40
C ASP A 77 19.62 -4.35 -21.06
N ALA A 78 18.37 -3.91 -20.83
CA ALA A 78 17.63 -4.32 -19.64
C ALA A 78 17.27 -5.81 -19.71
N GLN A 79 17.51 -6.51 -18.62
CA GLN A 79 17.19 -7.92 -18.45
C GLN A 79 16.28 -8.10 -17.25
N LEU A 80 15.28 -8.96 -17.40
CA LEU A 80 14.48 -9.41 -16.28
C LEU A 80 15.28 -10.42 -15.48
N VAL A 81 15.48 -10.13 -14.20
CA VAL A 81 16.18 -11.00 -13.26
C VAL A 81 15.18 -11.50 -12.23
N THR A 82 15.06 -12.81 -12.11
CA THR A 82 14.22 -13.45 -11.09
C THR A 82 15.11 -13.97 -9.98
N ILE A 83 14.84 -13.53 -8.75
CA ILE A 83 15.58 -13.95 -7.56
C ILE A 83 14.65 -14.65 -6.59
N ASN A 84 15.07 -15.82 -6.14
CA ASN A 84 14.39 -16.58 -5.10
C ASN A 84 14.85 -16.12 -3.73
N ILE A 85 13.90 -15.67 -2.92
CA ILE A 85 14.11 -15.37 -1.51
C ILE A 85 13.64 -16.56 -0.71
N THR A 86 14.60 -17.31 -0.19
CA THR A 86 14.31 -18.42 0.71
C THR A 86 13.99 -17.86 2.09
N ILE A 87 12.72 -18.00 2.51
CA ILE A 87 12.31 -17.70 3.87
C ILE A 87 12.29 -19.02 4.65
N PRO A 88 13.06 -19.15 5.74
CA PRO A 88 13.00 -20.36 6.55
C PRO A 88 11.55 -20.66 6.99
N ALA A 89 11.07 -21.86 6.70
CA ALA A 89 9.70 -22.36 6.95
C ALA A 89 8.56 -21.82 6.07
N TRP A 90 8.83 -20.91 5.13
CA TRP A 90 7.84 -20.33 4.21
C TRP A 90 8.39 -20.49 2.79
N SER A 91 7.65 -21.09 1.86
CA SER A 91 8.19 -21.45 0.53
C SER A 91 8.95 -20.31 -0.16
N ASP A 92 9.88 -20.65 -1.06
CA ASP A 92 10.66 -19.65 -1.81
C ASP A 92 9.75 -18.61 -2.47
N LEU A 93 10.04 -17.33 -2.22
CA LEU A 93 9.35 -16.20 -2.86
C LEU A 93 10.16 -15.75 -4.07
N GLU A 94 9.51 -15.74 -5.23
CA GLU A 94 10.10 -15.21 -6.46
C GLU A 94 9.95 -13.68 -6.48
N THR A 95 11.07 -12.99 -6.68
CA THR A 95 11.09 -11.54 -6.79
C THR A 95 11.63 -11.12 -8.14
N ALA A 96 10.86 -10.29 -8.83
CA ALA A 96 11.27 -9.70 -10.09
C ALA A 96 12.15 -8.48 -9.83
N ALA A 97 13.26 -8.41 -10.53
CA ALA A 97 14.17 -7.28 -10.57
C ALA A 97 14.56 -6.99 -12.01
N ILE A 98 15.01 -5.77 -12.27
CA ILE A 98 15.50 -5.36 -13.58
C ILE A 98 17.01 -5.17 -13.46
N GLY A 99 17.76 -6.02 -14.15
CA GLY A 99 19.19 -5.85 -14.34
C GLY A 99 19.42 -4.89 -15.50
N LEU A 100 20.11 -3.78 -15.24
CA LEU A 100 20.52 -2.85 -16.28
C LEU A 100 21.89 -2.26 -15.89
N PRO A 101 22.95 -2.52 -16.68
CA PRO A 101 24.25 -1.92 -16.42
C PRO A 101 24.19 -0.41 -16.64
N LEU A 102 24.79 0.35 -15.71
CA LEU A 102 24.90 1.81 -15.82
C LEU A 102 26.37 2.21 -15.85
N ALA A 103 26.65 3.27 -16.61
CA ALA A 103 27.92 3.97 -16.49
C ALA A 103 27.99 4.70 -15.12
N PRO A 104 29.17 4.77 -14.50
CA PRO A 104 29.33 5.55 -13.26
C PRO A 104 29.04 7.04 -13.54
N PRO A 105 28.42 7.75 -12.58
CA PRO A 105 28.11 9.16 -12.74
C PRO A 105 29.39 10.00 -12.78
N ASP A 106 29.40 11.01 -13.65
CA ASP A 106 30.49 11.96 -13.78
C ASP A 106 30.24 13.27 -13.01
N LEU A 107 31.22 14.18 -13.05
CA LEU A 107 31.10 15.49 -12.38
C LEU A 107 30.00 16.37 -12.98
N ALA A 108 29.68 16.20 -14.27
CA ALA A 108 28.60 16.93 -14.91
C ALA A 108 27.24 16.50 -14.31
N MET A 109 26.98 15.20 -14.22
CA MET A 109 25.79 14.64 -13.59
C MET A 109 25.67 15.08 -12.13
N LEU A 110 26.77 15.04 -11.37
CA LEU A 110 26.80 15.56 -10.01
C LEU A 110 26.34 17.02 -9.94
N SER A 111 26.90 17.88 -10.79
CA SER A 111 26.57 19.32 -10.81
C SER A 111 25.11 19.57 -11.20
N ILE A 112 24.56 18.79 -12.13
CA ILE A 112 23.15 18.88 -12.56
C ILE A 112 22.24 18.51 -11.40
N HIS A 113 22.50 17.40 -10.70
CA HIS A 113 21.68 16.97 -9.57
C HIS A 113 21.73 17.94 -8.38
N LEU A 114 22.90 18.47 -8.05
CA LEU A 114 23.04 19.49 -7.00
C LEU A 114 22.37 20.81 -7.40
N GLY A 115 22.50 21.21 -8.67
CA GLY A 115 21.81 22.38 -9.22
C GLY A 115 20.29 22.21 -9.18
N ALA A 116 19.78 21.03 -9.54
CA ALA A 116 18.36 20.69 -9.47
C ALA A 116 17.84 20.72 -8.01
N ALA A 117 18.61 20.16 -7.06
CA ALA A 117 18.27 20.23 -5.64
C ALA A 117 18.21 21.68 -5.12
N ALA A 118 19.22 22.50 -5.45
CA ALA A 118 19.25 23.91 -5.08
C ALA A 118 18.06 24.68 -5.69
N CYS A 119 17.79 24.46 -6.97
CA CYS A 119 16.64 25.04 -7.67
C CYS A 119 15.32 24.64 -6.99
N LEU A 120 15.12 23.35 -6.71
CA LEU A 120 13.92 22.85 -6.01
C LEU A 120 13.75 23.51 -4.64
N TYR A 121 14.84 23.63 -3.86
CA TYR A 121 14.81 24.26 -2.54
C TYR A 121 14.38 25.74 -2.60
N LEU A 122 14.94 26.49 -3.56
CA LEU A 122 14.62 27.91 -3.77
C LEU A 122 13.19 28.09 -4.28
N CYS A 123 12.78 27.31 -5.29
CA CYS A 123 11.43 27.34 -5.85
C CYS A 123 10.36 26.93 -4.82
N ALA A 124 10.65 25.98 -3.93
CA ALA A 124 9.75 25.61 -2.84
C ALA A 124 9.40 26.79 -1.91
N GLY A 125 10.26 27.82 -1.83
CA GLY A 125 9.97 29.05 -1.10
C GLY A 125 8.73 29.80 -1.58
N LYS A 126 8.35 29.63 -2.86
CA LYS A 126 7.16 30.24 -3.47
C LYS A 126 5.85 29.50 -3.19
N LEU A 127 5.93 28.28 -2.63
CA LEU A 127 4.77 27.46 -2.34
C LEU A 127 4.15 27.78 -0.98
N HIS A 128 2.89 27.38 -0.81
CA HIS A 128 2.17 27.51 0.46
C HIS A 128 2.83 26.63 1.54
N ALA A 129 2.62 27.01 2.81
CA ALA A 129 3.22 26.36 3.97
C ALA A 129 3.19 24.81 3.97
N PRO A 130 2.08 24.12 3.63
CA PRO A 130 2.04 22.65 3.69
C PRO A 130 2.97 21.96 2.69
N PHE A 131 3.28 22.59 1.56
CA PHE A 131 4.14 22.00 0.52
C PHE A 131 5.59 22.48 0.58
N ARG A 132 5.82 23.68 1.15
CA ARG A 132 7.14 24.29 1.26
C ARG A 132 8.14 23.43 2.04
N SER A 133 7.77 23.01 3.26
CA SER A 133 8.69 22.27 4.13
C SER A 133 9.01 20.87 3.59
N PRO A 134 8.04 20.05 3.14
CA PRO A 134 8.33 18.75 2.56
C PRO A 134 9.23 18.83 1.32
N LEU A 135 8.99 19.78 0.42
CA LEU A 135 9.81 19.92 -0.79
C LEU A 135 11.23 20.41 -0.49
N ARG A 136 11.41 21.30 0.50
CA ARG A 136 12.74 21.69 0.97
C ARG A 136 13.48 20.51 1.61
N LEU A 137 12.78 19.72 2.44
CA LEU A 137 13.36 18.52 3.03
C LEU A 137 13.77 17.52 1.95
N LEU A 138 12.91 17.31 0.94
CA LEU A 138 13.21 16.45 -0.20
C LEU A 138 14.44 16.93 -0.99
N ALA A 139 14.55 18.23 -1.23
CA ALA A 139 15.69 18.82 -1.91
C ALA A 139 17.00 18.61 -1.13
N VAL A 140 16.98 18.84 0.18
CA VAL A 140 18.14 18.59 1.06
C VAL A 140 18.48 17.10 1.09
N PHE A 141 17.47 16.23 1.23
CA PHE A 141 17.66 14.78 1.19
C PHE A 141 18.30 14.34 -0.13
N HIS A 142 17.80 14.82 -1.27
CA HIS A 142 18.37 14.52 -2.59
C HIS A 142 19.83 14.96 -2.67
N ALA A 143 20.15 16.19 -2.26
CA ALA A 143 21.53 16.69 -2.27
C ALA A 143 22.47 15.82 -1.41
N LEU A 144 22.04 15.41 -0.21
CA LEU A 144 22.83 14.55 0.67
C LEU A 144 23.04 13.15 0.07
N CYS A 145 21.99 12.56 -0.50
CA CYS A 145 22.08 11.25 -1.16
C CYS A 145 23.00 11.27 -2.39
N VAL A 146 22.92 12.34 -3.19
CA VAL A 146 23.77 12.55 -4.36
C VAL A 146 25.24 12.65 -3.95
N LEU A 147 25.56 13.47 -2.95
CA LEU A 147 26.92 13.62 -2.43
C LEU A 147 27.44 12.30 -1.85
N GLY A 148 26.63 11.61 -1.05
CA GLY A 148 26.99 10.32 -0.47
C GLY A 148 27.22 9.23 -1.52
N SER A 149 26.36 9.15 -2.53
CA SER A 149 26.47 8.15 -3.61
C SER A 149 27.68 8.41 -4.51
N PHE A 150 27.98 9.67 -4.81
CA PHE A 150 29.13 10.06 -5.63
C PHE A 150 30.47 9.82 -4.91
N ALA A 151 30.50 9.92 -3.57
CA ALA A 151 31.71 9.70 -2.78
C ALA A 151 32.12 8.23 -2.67
N LEU A 152 31.26 7.27 -3.06
CA LEU A 152 31.54 5.85 -2.96
C LEU A 152 32.26 5.31 -4.21
N PRO A 153 33.18 4.33 -4.05
CA PRO A 153 33.79 3.63 -5.18
C PRO A 153 32.72 2.98 -6.06
N GLU A 154 32.93 2.99 -7.37
CA GLU A 154 32.01 2.44 -8.40
C GLU A 154 30.70 3.21 -8.63
N GLY A 155 30.53 4.38 -8.01
CA GLY A 155 29.55 5.37 -8.49
C GLY A 155 28.10 5.14 -8.06
N GLY A 156 27.84 4.32 -7.03
CA GLY A 156 26.49 4.18 -6.48
C GLY A 156 26.43 3.39 -5.16
N LEU A 157 25.39 3.64 -4.36
CA LEU A 157 25.10 2.91 -3.11
C LEU A 157 24.69 1.44 -3.36
N TYR A 158 24.02 1.18 -4.48
CA TYR A 158 23.53 -0.14 -4.90
C TYR A 158 23.13 -0.11 -6.40
N SER A 159 22.96 -1.28 -7.03
CA SER A 159 22.63 -1.43 -8.45
C SER A 159 21.13 -1.23 -8.76
N ILE A 160 20.75 -1.03 -10.04
CA ILE A 160 19.32 -1.02 -10.46
C ILE A 160 18.63 -2.32 -10.06
N GLU A 161 19.34 -3.44 -10.18
CA GLU A 161 18.79 -4.74 -9.81
C GLU A 161 18.41 -4.76 -8.33
N GLU A 162 19.32 -4.37 -7.44
CA GLU A 162 19.05 -4.34 -6.00
C GLU A 162 17.97 -3.30 -5.64
N HIS A 163 17.94 -2.17 -6.35
CA HIS A 163 16.89 -1.14 -6.20
C HIS A 163 15.50 -1.71 -6.53
N THR A 164 15.34 -2.30 -7.71
CA THR A 164 14.06 -2.81 -8.20
C THR A 164 13.65 -4.08 -7.46
N ARG A 165 14.62 -4.92 -7.06
CA ARG A 165 14.41 -6.05 -6.14
C ARG A 165 13.80 -5.57 -4.83
N SER A 166 14.39 -4.55 -4.19
CA SER A 166 13.87 -3.99 -2.94
C SER A 166 12.44 -3.47 -3.06
N LEU A 167 12.11 -2.82 -4.19
CA LEU A 167 10.75 -2.38 -4.49
C LEU A 167 9.77 -3.54 -4.65
N SER A 168 10.19 -4.61 -5.34
CA SER A 168 9.39 -5.82 -5.51
C SER A 168 9.12 -6.49 -4.16
N ILE A 169 10.17 -6.72 -3.36
CA ILE A 169 10.06 -7.32 -2.02
C ILE A 169 9.07 -6.52 -1.17
N PHE A 170 9.22 -5.20 -1.12
CA PHE A 170 8.34 -4.37 -0.31
C PHE A 170 6.89 -4.46 -0.78
N SER A 171 6.64 -4.37 -2.10
CA SER A 171 5.29 -4.40 -2.67
C SER A 171 4.60 -5.75 -2.46
N GLN A 172 5.34 -6.85 -2.65
CA GLN A 172 4.87 -8.20 -2.38
C GLN A 172 4.59 -8.41 -0.89
N GLY A 173 5.49 -7.94 -0.03
CA GLY A 173 5.28 -7.96 1.42
C GLY A 173 4.00 -7.22 1.80
N LEU A 174 3.82 -5.99 1.29
CA LEU A 174 2.63 -5.20 1.55
C LEU A 174 1.35 -5.92 1.07
N LEU A 175 1.38 -6.54 -0.12
CA LEU A 175 0.28 -7.34 -0.64
C LEU A 175 -0.08 -8.53 0.26
N LEU A 176 0.92 -9.27 0.74
CA LEU A 176 0.72 -10.44 1.60
C LEU A 176 0.23 -10.07 3.01
N PHE A 177 0.73 -8.95 3.56
CA PHE A 177 0.34 -8.44 4.88
C PHE A 177 -0.95 -7.61 4.86
N LEU A 178 -1.42 -7.18 3.68
CA LEU A 178 -2.58 -6.31 3.53
C LEU A 178 -3.84 -6.84 4.26
N PRO A 179 -4.25 -8.12 4.15
CA PRO A 179 -5.43 -8.61 4.85
C PRO A 179 -5.31 -8.49 6.38
N ALA A 180 -4.12 -8.72 6.94
CA ALA A 180 -3.87 -8.57 8.37
C ALA A 180 -3.95 -7.11 8.81
N VAL A 181 -3.35 -6.18 8.05
CA VAL A 181 -3.47 -4.73 8.29
C VAL A 181 -4.94 -4.29 8.24
N MET A 182 -5.70 -4.76 7.25
CA MET A 182 -7.13 -4.48 7.11
C MET A 182 -7.94 -5.08 8.26
N ALA A 183 -7.57 -6.25 8.79
CA ALA A 183 -8.19 -6.85 9.96
C ALA A 183 -8.04 -5.98 11.22
N LEU A 184 -6.84 -5.43 11.41
CA LEU A 184 -6.48 -4.60 12.57
C LEU A 184 -7.05 -3.17 12.50
N THR A 185 -7.39 -2.69 11.31
CA THR A 185 -7.84 -1.30 11.08
C THR A 185 -9.29 -1.25 10.60
N HIS A 186 -9.54 -1.66 9.35
CA HIS A 186 -10.82 -1.52 8.66
C HIS A 186 -11.90 -2.44 9.22
N PHE A 187 -11.58 -3.72 9.42
CA PHE A 187 -12.58 -4.75 9.70
C PHE A 187 -13.21 -4.60 11.09
N ILE A 188 -12.51 -3.96 12.03
CA ILE A 188 -13.06 -3.67 13.37
C ILE A 188 -14.20 -2.66 13.27
N VAL A 189 -14.16 -1.77 12.28
CA VAL A 189 -15.01 -0.58 12.19
C VAL A 189 -16.15 -0.75 11.16
N GLU A 190 -15.88 -1.45 10.05
CA GLU A 190 -16.87 -1.74 9.00
C GLU A 190 -17.77 -2.91 9.41
N ARG A 191 -19.09 -2.79 9.23
CA ARG A 191 -20.06 -3.85 9.58
C ARG A 191 -20.36 -4.78 8.40
N SER A 192 -20.27 -4.29 7.17
CA SER A 192 -20.52 -5.09 5.98
C SER A 192 -19.31 -5.93 5.61
N ASN A 193 -19.47 -7.26 5.59
CA ASN A 193 -18.40 -8.18 5.18
C ASN A 193 -18.00 -7.99 3.71
N GLU A 194 -18.96 -7.65 2.84
CA GLU A 194 -18.72 -7.40 1.42
C GLU A 194 -17.79 -6.20 1.24
N ARG A 195 -18.04 -5.11 1.98
CA ARG A 195 -17.20 -3.90 1.93
C ARG A 195 -15.79 -4.15 2.45
N ARG A 196 -15.64 -4.96 3.51
CA ARG A 196 -14.34 -5.40 4.03
C ARG A 196 -13.52 -6.12 2.98
N ILE A 197 -14.14 -7.07 2.28
CA ILE A 197 -13.48 -7.85 1.22
C ILE A 197 -13.17 -6.95 0.03
N LEU A 198 -14.15 -6.18 -0.45
CA LEU A 198 -13.99 -5.29 -1.60
C LEU A 198 -12.86 -4.28 -1.39
N ALA A 199 -12.80 -3.61 -0.23
CA ALA A 199 -11.73 -2.67 0.08
C ALA A 199 -10.35 -3.32 0.01
N THR A 200 -10.21 -4.50 0.64
CA THR A 200 -8.97 -5.28 0.62
C THR A 200 -8.58 -5.68 -0.80
N VAL A 201 -9.54 -6.15 -1.60
CA VAL A 201 -9.31 -6.58 -2.99
C VAL A 201 -8.94 -5.40 -3.89
N LEU A 202 -9.55 -4.23 -3.73
CA LEU A 202 -9.20 -3.04 -4.53
C LEU A 202 -7.78 -2.56 -4.23
N ILE A 203 -7.39 -2.54 -2.95
CA ILE A 203 -6.03 -2.16 -2.57
C ILE A 203 -5.03 -3.21 -3.10
N ALA A 204 -5.35 -4.49 -3.00
CA ALA A 204 -4.53 -5.57 -3.56
C ALA A 204 -4.38 -5.43 -5.09
N ALA A 205 -5.47 -5.17 -5.80
CA ALA A 205 -5.47 -4.97 -7.24
C ALA A 205 -4.57 -3.80 -7.66
N TYR A 206 -4.61 -2.68 -6.92
CA TYR A 206 -3.67 -1.58 -7.12
C TYR A 206 -2.21 -2.05 -7.01
N LEU A 207 -1.83 -2.73 -5.93
CA LEU A 207 -0.45 -3.21 -5.74
C LEU A 207 -0.02 -4.19 -6.84
N ILE A 208 -0.91 -5.10 -7.24
CA ILE A 208 -0.65 -6.10 -8.28
C ILE A 208 -0.40 -5.42 -9.64
N VAL A 209 -1.28 -4.51 -10.06
CA VAL A 209 -1.21 -3.88 -11.38
C VAL A 209 -0.06 -2.87 -11.46
N THR A 210 0.20 -2.14 -10.37
CA THR A 210 1.20 -1.07 -10.38
C THR A 210 2.62 -1.57 -10.24
N LEU A 211 2.87 -2.74 -9.64
CA LEU A 211 4.22 -3.25 -9.45
C LEU A 211 5.04 -3.29 -10.76
N PRO A 212 4.61 -3.97 -11.85
CA PRO A 212 5.43 -4.03 -13.07
C PRO A 212 5.68 -2.65 -13.68
N VAL A 213 4.67 -1.77 -13.67
CA VAL A 213 4.79 -0.39 -14.16
C VAL A 213 5.79 0.40 -13.32
N LYS A 214 5.75 0.26 -12.00
CA LYS A 214 6.65 0.93 -11.05
C LYS A 214 8.10 0.50 -11.26
N LEU A 215 8.37 -0.81 -11.39
CA LEU A 215 9.72 -1.31 -11.62
C LEU A 215 10.28 -0.78 -12.96
N ALA A 216 9.49 -0.87 -14.04
CA ALA A 216 9.90 -0.37 -15.35
C ALA A 216 10.09 1.16 -15.37
N ALA A 217 9.21 1.92 -14.70
CA ALA A 217 9.32 3.36 -14.59
C ALA A 217 10.58 3.78 -13.81
N HIS A 218 10.91 3.08 -12.72
CA HIS A 218 12.14 3.34 -11.98
C HIS A 218 13.37 3.04 -12.83
N ALA A 219 13.42 1.90 -13.52
CA ALA A 219 14.53 1.57 -14.41
C ALA A 219 14.72 2.63 -15.50
N LEU A 220 13.63 3.07 -16.14
CA LEU A 220 13.66 4.11 -17.16
C LEU A 220 14.12 5.46 -16.62
N LEU A 221 13.58 5.91 -15.48
CA LEU A 221 13.96 7.17 -14.85
C LEU A 221 15.44 7.14 -14.43
N ILE A 222 15.94 6.02 -13.92
CA ILE A 222 17.35 5.89 -13.55
C ILE A 222 18.24 5.92 -14.78
N GLN A 223 17.88 5.21 -15.87
CA GLN A 223 18.65 5.21 -17.11
C GLN A 223 18.75 6.61 -17.72
N THR A 224 17.65 7.36 -17.71
CA THR A 224 17.55 8.69 -18.33
C THR A 224 18.10 9.82 -17.47
N ALA A 225 17.93 9.76 -16.14
CA ALA A 225 18.35 10.83 -15.23
C ALA A 225 19.77 10.60 -14.71
N SER A 226 19.98 9.55 -13.93
CA SER A 226 21.27 9.08 -13.37
C SER A 226 21.01 8.03 -12.28
N SER A 227 22.01 7.20 -11.98
CA SER A 227 22.06 6.38 -10.75
C SER A 227 21.96 7.21 -9.47
N LEU A 228 22.44 8.47 -9.49
CA LEU A 228 22.42 9.37 -8.33
C LEU A 228 21.00 9.69 -7.84
N ALA A 229 19.98 9.51 -8.68
CA ALA A 229 18.57 9.74 -8.32
C ALA A 229 17.94 8.58 -7.54
N MET A 230 18.55 7.39 -7.52
CA MET A 230 17.94 6.16 -6.98
C MET A 230 17.38 6.32 -5.56
N PRO A 231 18.10 6.87 -4.55
CA PRO A 231 17.57 6.95 -3.20
C PRO A 231 16.35 7.88 -3.09
N THR A 232 16.34 8.95 -3.88
CA THR A 232 15.23 9.90 -3.93
C THR A 232 14.03 9.31 -4.65
N LEU A 233 14.24 8.59 -5.75
CA LEU A 233 13.17 7.84 -6.42
C LEU A 233 12.59 6.76 -5.49
N PHE A 234 13.44 6.04 -4.76
CA PHE A 234 13.00 5.04 -3.77
C PHE A 234 12.11 5.67 -2.69
N LEU A 235 12.51 6.83 -2.15
CA LEU A 235 11.74 7.52 -1.13
C LEU A 235 10.40 8.05 -1.67
N VAL A 236 10.42 8.74 -2.82
CA VAL A 236 9.25 9.50 -3.31
C VAL A 236 8.26 8.64 -4.09
N PHE A 237 8.75 7.67 -4.87
CA PHE A 237 7.96 6.84 -5.78
C PHE A 237 8.02 5.34 -5.46
N GLY A 238 8.75 4.97 -4.40
CA GLY A 238 8.82 3.60 -3.90
C GLY A 238 7.87 3.34 -2.71
N PRO A 239 8.34 2.70 -1.62
CA PRO A 239 7.50 2.25 -0.52
C PRO A 239 6.61 3.32 0.12
N ALA A 240 7.14 4.54 0.29
CA ALA A 240 6.34 5.60 0.91
C ALA A 240 5.16 6.01 0.02
N PHE A 241 5.34 6.02 -1.30
CA PHE A 241 4.26 6.27 -2.25
C PHE A 241 3.18 5.20 -2.17
N ASP A 242 3.57 3.93 -2.14
CA ASP A 242 2.63 2.82 -1.96
C ASP A 242 1.82 3.00 -0.68
N ILE A 243 2.47 3.33 0.44
CA ILE A 243 1.80 3.58 1.73
C ILE A 243 0.81 4.75 1.60
N PHE A 244 1.18 5.85 0.96
CA PHE A 244 0.28 6.98 0.76
C PHE A 244 -0.95 6.60 -0.07
N VAL A 245 -0.77 5.91 -1.19
CA VAL A 245 -1.89 5.49 -2.05
C VAL A 245 -2.77 4.46 -1.37
N VAL A 246 -2.18 3.48 -0.68
CA VAL A 246 -2.91 2.49 0.12
C VAL A 246 -3.72 3.18 1.22
N THR A 247 -3.14 4.18 1.89
CA THR A 247 -3.83 4.96 2.92
C THR A 247 -4.98 5.78 2.33
N ALA A 248 -4.78 6.37 1.15
CA ALA A 248 -5.83 7.11 0.44
C ALA A 248 -6.99 6.20 0.01
N LEU A 249 -6.69 5.02 -0.56
CA LEU A 249 -7.68 4.01 -0.93
C LEU A 249 -8.42 3.47 0.30
N TYR A 250 -7.71 3.24 1.39
CA TYR A 250 -8.31 2.88 2.69
C TYR A 250 -9.25 3.98 3.18
N ALA A 251 -8.81 5.24 3.18
CA ALA A 251 -9.63 6.36 3.63
C ALA A 251 -10.89 6.50 2.76
N TRP A 252 -10.76 6.32 1.45
CA TRP A 252 -11.88 6.28 0.53
C TRP A 252 -12.85 5.13 0.85
N ALA A 253 -12.36 3.91 1.09
CA ALA A 253 -13.21 2.78 1.48
C ALA A 253 -13.99 3.04 2.78
N VAL A 254 -13.39 3.74 3.75
CA VAL A 254 -14.06 4.14 5.00
C VAL A 254 -15.24 5.08 4.74
N THR A 255 -15.21 5.89 3.67
CA THR A 255 -16.33 6.81 3.36
C THR A 255 -17.63 6.09 3.00
N TRP A 256 -17.57 4.85 2.48
CA TRP A 256 -18.74 4.07 2.06
C TRP A 256 -19.73 3.80 3.20
N ARG A 257 -19.27 3.92 4.45
CA ARG A 257 -20.09 3.79 5.66
C ARG A 257 -21.24 4.80 5.74
N HIS A 258 -21.11 5.95 5.08
CA HIS A 258 -22.05 7.06 5.18
C HIS A 258 -23.19 7.02 4.15
N GLY A 259 -23.25 5.99 3.30
CA GLY A 259 -24.24 5.90 2.20
C GLY A 259 -25.55 5.17 2.53
N GLN A 260 -25.86 4.89 3.80
CA GLN A 260 -27.15 4.29 4.20
C GLN A 260 -27.68 5.01 5.45
N GLY A 261 -28.28 6.18 5.21
CA GLY A 261 -29.35 6.73 6.03
C GLY A 261 -30.67 6.42 5.36
#